data_AF-A0A5C3PJF8-F1
#
_entry.id   AF-A0A5C3PJF8-F1
#
_cell.length_a   1.000
_cell.length_b   1.000
_cell.length_c   1.000
_cell.angle_alpha   90.00
_cell.angle_beta   90.00
_cell.angle_gamma   90.00
#
_symmetry.space_group_name_H-M   'P 1'
#
loop_
_entity.id
_entity.type
_entity.pdbx_description
1 polymer ?
#
loop_
_entity_poly.entity_id
_entity_poly.type
_entity_poly.pdbx_seq_one_letter_code
_entity_poly.pdbx_strand_id
1 'polypeptide(L)' 'LPIEVEEAAIDHLWCDISSLRKCSLVCKRWVPRSRCHLLYVVRIEGIDDLRLFYAALEQNP' A
#
# COMPACT_ATOMS: atom_id res chain seq x y z
N LEU A 1 1.08 18.04 -11.28
CA LEU A 1 -0.30 17.67 -11.64
C LEU A 1 -1.17 17.89 -10.39
N PRO A 2 -2.45 18.27 -10.53
CA PRO A 2 -3.39 18.28 -9.41
C PRO A 2 -3.36 16.93 -8.68
N ILE A 3 -3.49 16.97 -7.35
CA ILE A 3 -3.34 15.76 -6.52
C ILE A 3 -4.41 14.72 -6.88
N GLU A 4 -5.62 15.18 -7.19
CA GLU A 4 -6.78 14.36 -7.53
C GLU A 4 -6.53 13.49 -8.76
N VAL A 5 -5.79 14.02 -9.74
CA VAL A 5 -5.46 13.28 -10.97
C VAL A 5 -4.37 12.24 -10.70
N GLU A 6 -3.39 12.56 -9.85
CA GLU A 6 -2.36 11.59 -9.45
C GLU A 6 -2.96 10.45 -8.63
N GLU A 7 -3.84 10.78 -7.69
CA GLU A 7 -4.54 9.78 -6.87
C GLU A 7 -5.50 8.93 -7.71
N ALA A 8 -6.25 9.53 -8.63
CA ALA A 8 -7.10 8.78 -9.56
C ALA A 8 -6.29 7.79 -10.41
N ALA A 9 -5.09 8.16 -10.87
CA ALA A 9 -4.21 7.23 -11.57
C ALA A 9 -3.75 6.07 -10.69
N ILE A 10 -3.41 6.33 -9.42
CA ILE A 10 -3.04 5.29 -8.45
C ILE A 10 -4.25 4.39 -8.13
N ASP A 11 -5.46 4.92 -8.12
CA ASP A 11 -6.69 4.18 -7.83
C ASP A 11 -7.01 3.12 -8.87
N HIS A 12 -6.64 3.35 -10.13
CA HIS A 12 -6.74 2.35 -11.18
C HIS A 12 -5.79 1.16 -10.99
N LEU A 13 -4.80 1.26 -10.10
CA LEU A 13 -3.84 0.20 -9.79
C LEU A 13 -4.25 -0.66 -8.58
N TRP A 14 -5.47 -0.52 -8.06
CA TRP A 14 -5.92 -1.18 -6.81
C TRP A 14 -5.66 -2.70 -6.75
N CYS A 15 -5.64 -3.41 -7.89
CA CYS A 15 -5.37 -4.84 -7.97
C CYS A 15 -3.92 -5.20 -8.35
N ASP A 16 -3.10 -4.21 -8.74
CA ASP A 16 -1.70 -4.40 -9.12
C ASP A 16 -0.76 -3.95 -7.98
N ILE A 17 -0.56 -4.86 -7.03
CA ILE A 17 0.33 -4.68 -5.89
C ILE A 17 1.77 -4.36 -6.33
N SER A 18 2.24 -4.91 -7.45
CA SER A 18 3.60 -4.64 -7.92
C SER A 18 3.75 -3.19 -8.36
N SER A 19 2.76 -2.64 -9.06
CA SER A 19 2.79 -1.24 -9.50
C SER A 19 2.59 -0.29 -8.31
N LEU A 20 1.67 -0.60 -7.39
CA LEU A 20 1.47 0.18 -6.17
C LEU A 20 2.73 0.28 -5.31
N ARG A 21 3.50 -0.82 -5.17
CA ARG A 21 4.82 -0.80 -4.49
C ARG A 21 5.77 0.19 -5.15
N LYS A 22 5.87 0.19 -6.47
CA LYS A 22 6.70 1.15 -7.21
C LYS A 22 6.21 2.59 -7.01
N CYS A 23 4.91 2.85 -7.12
CA CYS A 23 4.31 4.16 -6.89
C CYS A 23 4.65 4.73 -5.51
N SER A 24 4.62 3.90 -4.46
CA SER A 24 4.98 4.30 -3.10
C SER A 24 6.45 4.75 -2.94
N LEU A 25 7.31 4.43 -3.89
CA LEU A 25 8.74 4.77 -3.88
C LEU A 25 9.09 5.95 -4.81
N VAL A 26 8.15 6.41 -5.64
CA VAL A 26 8.39 7.51 -6.60
C VAL A 26 8.59 8.84 -5.87
N CYS A 27 7.65 9.21 -5.00
CA CYS A 27 7.75 10.45 -4.22
C CYS A 27 6.87 10.40 -2.97
N LYS A 28 7.14 11.29 -1.99
CA LYS A 28 6.40 11.37 -0.73
C LYS A 28 4.89 11.58 -0.92
N ARG A 29 4.48 12.27 -2.00
CA ARG A 29 3.07 12.60 -2.28
C ARG A 29 2.26 11.38 -2.72
N TRP A 30 2.89 10.37 -3.32
CA TRP A 30 2.22 9.14 -3.75
C TRP A 30 2.13 8.09 -2.65
N VAL A 31 2.89 8.26 -1.55
CA VAL A 31 2.95 7.31 -0.44
C VAL A 31 1.58 7.08 0.20
N PRO A 32 0.78 8.12 0.59
CA PRO A 32 -0.47 7.89 1.30
C PRO A 32 -1.46 7.08 0.48
N ARG A 33 -1.69 7.46 -0.79
CA ARG A 33 -2.64 6.76 -1.66
C ARG A 33 -2.18 5.35 -2.04
N SER A 34 -0.90 5.19 -2.37
CA SER A 34 -0.34 3.87 -2.69
C SER A 34 -0.42 2.92 -1.49
N ARG A 35 -0.10 3.40 -0.28
CA ARG A 35 -0.21 2.60 0.95
C ARG A 35 -1.65 2.25 1.30
N CYS A 36 -2.60 3.15 1.05
CA CYS A 36 -4.03 2.87 1.24
C CYS A 36 -4.45 1.60 0.47
N HIS A 37 -4.05 1.47 -0.80
CA HIS A 37 -4.33 0.27 -1.59
C HIS A 37 -3.49 -0.94 -1.18
N LEU A 38 -2.19 -0.75 -0.88
CA LEU A 38 -1.31 -1.85 -0.45
C LEU A 38 -1.75 -2.50 0.87
N LEU A 39 -2.38 -1.73 1.76
CA LEU A 39 -2.83 -2.19 3.06
C LEU A 39 -4.34 -2.51 3.10
N TYR A 40 -5.05 -2.29 1.99
CA TYR A 40 -6.48 -2.61 1.88
C TYR A 40 -6.74 -4.12 1.98
N VAL A 41 -5.84 -4.94 1.41
CA VAL A 41 -5.89 -6.39 1.51
C VAL A 41 -4.49 -6.92 1.82
N VAL A 42 -4.34 -7.54 2.99
CA VAL A 42 -3.14 -8.28 3.37
C VAL A 42 -3.38 -9.76 3.12
N ARG A 43 -2.54 -10.37 2.28
CA ARG A 43 -2.52 -11.83 2.10
C ARG A 43 -1.53 -12.43 3.09
N ILE A 44 -1.98 -13.44 3.82
CA ILE A 44 -1.19 -14.19 4.79
C ILE A 44 -1.11 -15.61 4.26
N GLU A 45 0.07 -16.04 3.81
CA GLU A 45 0.28 -17.35 3.18
C GLU A 45 1.01 -18.33 4.12
N GLY A 46 1.42 -17.89 5.30
CA GLY A 46 2.08 -18.72 6.29
C GLY A 46 2.21 -18.08 7.67
N ILE A 47 2.80 -18.84 8.60
CA ILE A 47 2.92 -18.42 10.00
C ILE A 47 3.90 -17.26 10.19
N ASP A 48 4.88 -17.12 9.30
CA ASP A 48 5.84 -16.01 9.36
C ASP A 48 5.20 -14.70 8.91
N ASP A 49 4.37 -14.72 7.86
CA ASP A 49 3.55 -13.56 7.45
C ASP A 49 2.62 -13.14 8.60
N LEU A 50 1.99 -14.11 9.27
CA LEU A 50 1.10 -13.85 10.40
C LEU A 50 1.84 -13.17 11.56
N ARG A 51 3.04 -13.65 11.90
CA ARG A 51 3.89 -13.05 12.94
C ARG A 51 4.29 -11.62 12.60
N LEU A 52 4.72 -11.38 11.36
CA LEU A 52 5.08 -10.05 10.89
C LEU A 52 3.88 -9.09 10.92
N PHE A 53 2.70 -9.58 10.53
CA PHE A 53 1.47 -8.80 10.59
C PHE A 53 1.10 -8.43 12.03
N TYR A 54 1.13 -9.37 12.97
CA TYR A 54 0.89 -9.08 14.38
C TYR A 54 1.88 -8.05 14.94
N ALA A 55 3.18 -8.22 14.66
CA ALA A 55 4.20 -7.26 15.10
C ALA A 55 3.97 -5.85 14.51
N ALA A 56 3.46 -5.75 13.28
CA ALA A 56 3.13 -4.47 12.67
C ALA A 56 1.90 -3.79 13.30
N LEU A 57 0.89 -4.57 13.72
CA LEU A 57 -0.28 -4.05 14.45
C LEU A 57 0.09 -3.52 15.83
N GLU A 58 1.01 -4.17 16.53
CA GLU A 58 1.48 -3.69 17.84
C GLU A 58 2.27 -2.38 17.77
N GLN A 59 2.89 -2.07 16.62
CA GLN A 59 3.68 -0.85 16.41
C GLN A 59 2.86 0.36 15.94
N ASN A 60 1.68 0.16 15.36
CA ASN A 60 0.77 1.22 14.92
C ASN A 60 -0.66 0.89 15.39
N PRO A 61 -1.09 1.38 16.58
CA PRO A 61 -2.46 1.20 17.07
C PRO A 61 -3.51 1.89 16.19
#